data_AF-A0A382D5X5-F1
#
_entry.id   AF-A0A382D5X5-F1
#
_cell.length_a   1.000
_cell.length_b   1.000
_cell.length_c   1.000
_cell.angle_alpha   90.00
_cell.angle_beta   90.00
_cell.angle_gamma   90.00
#
_symmetry.space_group_name_H-M   'P 1'
#
loop_
_entity.id
_entity.type
_entity.pdbx_description
1 polymer ?
#
loop_
_entity_poly.entity_id
_entity_poly.type
_entity_poly.pdbx_seq_one_letter_code
_entity_poly.pdbx_strand_id
1 'polypeptide(L)'
;VVFLLHVYLAVRVSRENRRARPVGYKATQSAGGRNFASYTMIYSGIIVLIFLLLHLKTFKYGDRAEGTLYDLVSATFQQTGYLVWYVIAMLVLGVHLWHAFQSAFQTFSVRSHKIRSLGLILCLILALGFAFLPVYLGILK
;
A
#
# COMPACT_ATOMS: atom_id res chain seq x y z
N VAL A 1 -3.38 -8.37 -15.93
CA VAL A 1 -4.78 -7.98 -16.21
C VAL A 1 -5.52 -7.48 -14.96
N VAL A 2 -5.64 -8.29 -13.90
CA VAL A 2 -6.38 -7.92 -12.67
C VAL A 2 -5.91 -6.61 -12.02
N PHE A 3 -4.59 -6.36 -11.95
CA PHE A 3 -4.05 -5.12 -11.39
C PHE A 3 -4.52 -3.86 -12.14
N LEU A 4 -4.49 -3.89 -13.48
CA LEU A 4 -4.93 -2.75 -14.30
C LEU A 4 -6.43 -2.50 -14.15
N LEU A 5 -7.23 -3.57 -14.13
CA LEU A 5 -8.66 -3.48 -13.85
C LEU A 5 -8.93 -2.89 -12.46
N HIS A 6 -8.18 -3.31 -11.44
CA HIS A 6 -8.27 -2.75 -10.10
C HIS A 6 -8.00 -1.24 -10.09
N VAL A 7 -6.91 -0.80 -10.71
CA VAL A 7 -6.57 0.64 -10.81
C VAL A 7 -7.66 1.41 -11.56
N TYR A 8 -8.14 0.89 -12.69
CA TYR A 8 -9.20 1.51 -13.48
C TYR A 8 -10.50 1.66 -12.66
N LEU A 9 -10.96 0.59 -12.02
CA LEU A 9 -12.17 0.60 -11.19
C LEU A 9 -12.00 1.52 -9.98
N ALA A 10 -10.84 1.52 -9.33
CA ALA A 10 -10.56 2.41 -8.21
C ALA A 10 -10.64 3.89 -8.61
N VAL A 11 -10.06 4.25 -9.76
CA VAL A 11 -10.13 5.62 -10.30
C VAL A 11 -11.56 5.99 -10.69
N ARG A 12 -12.27 5.08 -11.36
CA ARG A 12 -13.67 5.28 -11.76
C ARG A 12 -14.56 5.56 -10.55
N VAL A 13 -14.54 4.68 -9.55
CA VAL A 13 -15.33 4.81 -8.32
C VAL A 13 -14.93 6.06 -7.55
N SER A 14 -13.65 6.41 -7.49
CA SER A 14 -13.20 7.64 -6.83
C SER A 14 -13.76 8.90 -7.50
N ARG A 15 -13.83 8.93 -8.84
CA ARG A 15 -14.42 10.02 -9.61
C ARG A 15 -15.94 10.08 -9.43
N GLU A 16 -16.62 8.94 -9.48
CA GLU A 16 -18.07 8.84 -9.25
C GLU A 16 -18.44 9.33 -7.84
N ASN A 17 -17.71 8.89 -6.81
CA ASN A 17 -17.89 9.34 -5.42
C ASN A 17 -17.68 10.84 -5.25
N ARG A 18 -16.74 11.44 -5.98
CA ARG A 18 -16.50 12.90 -5.96
C ARG A 18 -17.60 13.68 -6.68
N ARG A 19 -18.07 13.18 -7.83
CA ARG A 19 -19.17 13.81 -8.60
C ARG A 19 -20.51 13.72 -7.87
N ALA A 20 -20.77 12.61 -7.19
CA ALA A 20 -21.98 12.42 -6.38
C ALA A 20 -22.01 13.30 -5.12
N ARG A 21 -20.93 14.05 -4.82
CA ARG A 21 -20.78 14.89 -3.62
C ARG A 21 -20.29 16.31 -3.95
N PRO A 22 -21.14 17.16 -4.57
CA PRO A 22 -20.79 18.54 -4.91
C PRO A 22 -20.70 19.47 -3.70
N VAL A 23 -21.35 19.14 -2.57
CA VAL A 23 -21.27 19.90 -1.31
C VAL A 23 -20.65 18.99 -0.24
N GLY A 24 -19.59 19.47 0.43
CA GLY A 24 -18.93 18.74 1.51
C GLY A 24 -19.86 18.54 2.72
N TYR A 25 -19.70 17.43 3.45
CA TYR A 25 -20.50 17.16 4.65
C TYR A 25 -20.26 18.25 5.70
N LYS A 26 -21.33 18.97 6.08
CA LYS A 26 -21.32 20.01 7.14
C LYS A 26 -21.03 19.45 8.54
N ALA A 27 -21.17 18.14 8.74
CA ALA A 27 -20.74 17.44 9.92
C ALA A 27 -20.05 16.13 9.51
N THR A 28 -18.81 15.92 9.94
CA THR A 28 -18.11 14.63 9.83
C THR A 28 -18.65 13.64 10.86
N GLN A 29 -19.96 13.54 11.02
CA GLN A 29 -20.54 12.46 11.80
C GLN A 29 -20.37 11.20 10.96
N SER A 30 -19.33 10.43 11.30
CA SER A 30 -19.19 9.05 10.85
C SER A 30 -20.41 8.30 11.38
N ALA A 31 -21.46 8.19 10.56
CA ALA A 31 -22.58 7.29 10.76
C ALA A 31 -22.12 5.83 10.62
N GLY A 32 -21.17 5.41 11.47
CA GLY A 32 -20.69 4.04 11.64
C GLY A 32 -19.79 3.45 10.56
N GLY A 33 -19.49 4.16 9.46
CA GLY A 33 -18.89 3.52 8.27
C GLY A 33 -17.54 4.03 7.78
N ARG A 34 -17.14 5.28 8.07
CA ARG A 34 -15.95 5.89 7.45
C ARG A 34 -14.74 5.84 8.38
N ASN A 35 -13.81 4.93 8.09
CA ASN A 35 -12.53 4.83 8.80
C ASN A 35 -11.42 5.61 8.08
N PHE A 36 -10.34 5.93 8.82
CA PHE A 36 -9.23 6.76 8.34
C PHE A 36 -8.71 6.30 6.98
N ALA A 37 -8.52 5.00 6.78
CA ALA A 37 -7.93 4.56 5.54
C ALA A 37 -8.90 4.25 4.41
N SER A 38 -10.22 4.20 4.65
CA SER A 38 -11.22 4.46 3.59
C SER A 38 -11.08 5.88 3.03
N TYR A 39 -10.86 6.88 3.90
CA TYR A 39 -10.70 8.27 3.47
C TYR A 39 -9.41 8.48 2.66
N THR A 40 -8.32 7.78 3.00
CA THR A 40 -7.04 7.91 2.31
C THR A 40 -6.83 6.91 1.16
N MET A 41 -7.79 6.03 0.83
CA MET A 41 -7.59 4.93 -0.13
C MET A 41 -7.00 5.32 -1.50
N ILE A 42 -7.49 6.42 -2.09
CA ILE A 42 -6.99 6.85 -3.41
C ILE A 42 -5.55 7.37 -3.31
N TYR A 43 -5.22 8.07 -2.21
CA TYR A 43 -3.89 8.59 -1.97
C TYR A 43 -2.90 7.47 -1.65
N SER A 44 -3.28 6.51 -0.80
CA SER A 44 -2.46 5.33 -0.52
C SER A 44 -2.25 4.49 -1.77
N GLY A 45 -3.27 4.33 -2.62
CA GLY A 45 -3.15 3.65 -3.91
C GLY A 45 -2.15 4.32 -4.87
N ILE A 46 -2.13 5.66 -4.93
CA ILE A 46 -1.16 6.40 -5.74
C ILE A 46 0.26 6.19 -5.21
N ILE A 47 0.47 6.28 -3.90
CA ILE A 47 1.78 6.05 -3.28
C ILE A 47 2.26 4.61 -3.56
N VAL A 48 1.38 3.62 -3.41
CA VAL A 48 1.68 2.21 -3.72
C VAL A 48 2.02 2.02 -5.20
N LEU A 49 1.34 2.71 -6.11
CA LEU A 49 1.65 2.65 -7.54
C LEU A 49 3.03 3.22 -7.84
N ILE A 50 3.38 4.38 -7.26
CA ILE A 50 4.72 4.98 -7.40
C ILE A 50 5.78 4.03 -6.82
N PHE A 51 5.52 3.49 -5.62
CA PHE A 51 6.38 2.50 -4.99
C PHE A 51 6.62 1.30 -5.90
N LEU A 52 5.57 0.73 -6.51
CA LEU A 52 5.67 -0.42 -7.40
C LEU A 52 6.52 -0.11 -8.64
N LEU A 53 6.31 1.05 -9.27
CA LEU A 53 7.10 1.46 -10.44
C LEU A 53 8.58 1.62 -10.10
N LEU A 54 8.89 2.30 -8.99
CA LEU A 54 10.27 2.45 -8.52
C LEU A 54 10.88 1.11 -8.12
N HIS A 55 10.13 0.25 -7.42
CA HIS A 55 10.56 -1.09 -7.04
C HIS A 55 10.96 -1.92 -8.26
N LEU A 56 10.12 -1.94 -9.29
CA LEU A 56 10.41 -2.67 -10.52
C LEU A 56 11.59 -2.05 -11.27
N LYS A 57 11.61 -0.73 -11.42
CA LYS A 57 12.73 -0.01 -12.06
C LYS A 57 14.05 -0.35 -11.39
N THR A 58 14.10 -0.34 -10.05
CA THR A 58 15.35 -0.52 -9.29
C THR A 58 15.75 -1.98 -9.16
N PHE A 59 14.85 -2.92 -8.86
CA PHE A 59 15.26 -4.31 -8.54
C PHE A 59 15.01 -5.32 -9.65
N LYS A 60 13.97 -5.10 -10.48
CA LYS A 60 13.67 -5.99 -11.61
C LYS A 60 14.46 -5.60 -12.85
N TYR A 61 14.56 -4.30 -13.13
CA TYR A 61 15.22 -3.73 -14.31
C TYR A 61 16.47 -2.91 -13.99
N GLY A 62 16.90 -2.88 -12.72
CA GLY A 62 18.12 -2.19 -12.33
C GLY A 62 19.33 -2.90 -12.91
N ASP A 63 20.34 -2.09 -13.24
CA ASP A 63 21.60 -2.59 -13.75
C ASP A 63 22.31 -3.42 -12.68
N ARG A 64 22.84 -4.56 -13.11
CA ARG A 64 23.61 -5.49 -12.27
C ARG A 64 25.02 -5.59 -12.82
N ALA A 65 25.59 -4.42 -13.15
CA ALA A 65 26.74 -4.26 -14.03
C ALA A 65 27.81 -5.35 -13.84
N GLU A 66 28.13 -5.74 -12.60
CA GLU A 66 29.08 -6.84 -12.31
C GLU A 66 28.73 -7.67 -11.06
N GLY A 67 27.51 -7.57 -10.51
CA GLY A 67 27.16 -8.08 -9.18
C GLY A 67 25.90 -8.96 -9.11
N THR A 68 25.68 -9.57 -7.95
CA THR A 68 24.48 -10.35 -7.66
C THR A 68 23.28 -9.44 -7.36
N LEU A 69 22.05 -9.99 -7.37
CA LEU A 69 20.87 -9.25 -6.94
C LEU A 69 21.01 -8.73 -5.50
N TYR A 70 21.70 -9.49 -4.64
CA TYR A 70 21.96 -9.07 -3.27
C TYR A 70 22.82 -7.81 -3.21
N ASP A 71 23.83 -7.69 -4.05
CA ASP A 71 24.71 -6.51 -4.08
C ASP A 71 23.95 -5.25 -4.47
N LEU A 72 23.10 -5.35 -5.50
CA LEU A 72 22.19 -4.27 -5.90
C LEU A 72 21.25 -3.87 -4.75
N VAL A 73 20.64 -4.84 -4.08
CA VAL A 73 19.70 -4.59 -2.97
C VAL A 73 20.42 -3.97 -1.78
N SER A 74 21.57 -4.50 -1.39
CA SER A 74 22.38 -3.99 -0.29
C SER A 74 22.85 -2.57 -0.58
N ALA A 75 23.40 -2.30 -1.76
CA ALA A 75 23.86 -0.96 -2.14
C ALA A 75 22.71 0.06 -2.21
N THR A 76 21.53 -0.36 -2.67
CA THR A 76 20.34 0.52 -2.72
C THR A 76 19.90 0.95 -1.33
N PHE A 77 19.86 0.03 -0.36
CA PHE A 77 19.37 0.35 0.99
C PHE A 77 20.39 1.05 1.89
N GLN A 78 21.67 1.08 1.50
CA GLN A 78 22.67 1.95 2.12
C GLN A 78 22.42 3.44 1.80
N GLN A 79 21.66 3.75 0.74
CA GLN A 79 21.21 5.12 0.49
C GLN A 79 20.03 5.46 1.42
N THR A 80 20.28 6.33 2.41
CA THR A 80 19.29 6.70 3.44
C THR A 80 17.95 7.16 2.85
N GLY A 81 17.99 7.92 1.74
CA GLY A 81 16.79 8.37 1.05
C GLY A 81 15.91 7.21 0.55
N TYR A 82 16.52 6.18 -0.05
CA TYR A 82 15.79 4.99 -0.49
C TYR A 82 15.23 4.20 0.68
N LEU A 83 16.02 4.01 1.75
CA LEU A 83 15.57 3.32 2.96
C LEU A 83 14.31 3.98 3.54
N VAL A 84 14.37 5.28 3.82
CA VAL A 84 13.26 6.02 4.47
C VAL A 84 12.01 5.96 3.59
N TRP A 85 12.18 6.21 2.28
CA TRP A 85 11.08 6.09 1.33
C TRP A 85 10.45 4.70 1.34
N TYR A 86 11.27 3.64 1.37
CA TYR A 86 10.79 2.26 1.35
C TYR A 86 9.99 1.90 2.60
N VAL A 87 10.48 2.32 3.77
CA VAL A 87 9.77 2.08 5.04
C VAL A 87 8.43 2.80 5.05
N ILE A 88 8.37 4.06 4.63
CA ILE A 88 7.12 4.81 4.52
C ILE A 88 6.16 4.11 3.54
N ALA A 89 6.65 3.71 2.37
CA ALA A 89 5.85 3.01 1.37
C ALA A 89 5.29 1.67 1.89
N MET A 90 6.05 0.93 2.70
CA MET A 90 5.58 -0.31 3.32
C MET A 90 4.47 -0.07 4.35
N LEU A 91 4.57 0.98 5.16
CA LEU A 91 3.50 1.35 6.09
C LEU A 91 2.23 1.75 5.35
N VAL A 92 2.37 2.57 4.29
CA VAL A 92 1.23 2.97 3.44
C VAL A 92 0.61 1.75 2.73
N LEU A 93 1.43 0.82 2.25
CA LEU A 93 0.97 -0.43 1.65
C LEU A 93 0.21 -1.28 2.67
N GLY A 94 0.71 -1.41 3.90
CA GLY A 94 0.03 -2.14 4.98
C GLY A 94 -1.37 -1.58 5.26
N VAL A 95 -1.48 -0.26 5.33
CA VAL A 95 -2.76 0.44 5.47
C VAL A 95 -3.66 0.19 4.25
N HIS A 96 -3.14 0.33 3.02
CA HIS A 96 -3.91 0.08 1.79
C HIS A 96 -4.45 -1.36 1.73
N LEU A 97 -3.61 -2.36 2.04
CA LEU A 97 -3.96 -3.77 2.06
C LEU A 97 -5.01 -4.08 3.13
N TRP A 98 -4.88 -3.50 4.33
CA TRP A 98 -5.85 -3.72 5.40
C TRP A 98 -7.28 -3.34 4.99
N HIS A 99 -7.41 -2.19 4.30
CA HIS A 99 -8.69 -1.77 3.73
C HIS A 99 -9.12 -2.60 2.54
N ALA A 100 -8.21 -2.85 1.59
CA ALA A 100 -8.50 -3.64 0.40
C ALA A 100 -8.98 -5.05 0.75
N PHE A 101 -8.36 -5.68 1.76
CA PHE A 101 -8.75 -6.99 2.26
C PHE A 101 -10.18 -6.96 2.79
N GLN A 102 -10.53 -6.02 3.66
CA GLN A 102 -11.89 -5.88 4.18
C GLN A 102 -12.92 -5.60 3.06
N SER A 103 -12.59 -4.73 2.11
CA SER A 103 -13.47 -4.39 0.98
C SER A 103 -13.72 -5.58 0.04
N ALA A 104 -12.71 -6.43 -0.17
CA ALA A 104 -12.86 -7.64 -0.97
C ALA A 104 -13.92 -8.59 -0.37
N PHE A 105 -13.83 -8.89 0.93
CA PHE A 105 -14.81 -9.75 1.60
C PHE A 105 -16.21 -9.12 1.69
N GLN A 106 -16.30 -7.80 1.84
CA GLN A 106 -17.59 -7.09 1.79
C GLN A 106 -18.28 -7.21 0.43
N THR A 107 -17.51 -7.26 -0.66
CA THR A 107 -18.06 -7.47 -2.02
C THR A 107 -18.72 -8.83 -2.17
N PHE A 108 -18.21 -9.84 -1.47
CA PHE A 108 -18.82 -11.17 -1.39
C PHE A 108 -19.83 -11.32 -0.26
N SER A 109 -20.30 -10.22 0.34
CA SER A 109 -21.23 -10.19 1.48
C SER A 109 -20.73 -10.93 2.73
N VAL A 110 -19.42 -11.18 2.84
CA VAL A 110 -18.82 -11.84 3.99
C VAL A 110 -18.34 -10.78 4.98
N ARG A 111 -19.02 -10.67 6.12
CA ARG A 111 -18.67 -9.73 7.20
C ARG A 111 -18.56 -10.47 8.53
N SER A 112 -17.32 -10.63 9.03
CA SER A 112 -17.06 -11.25 10.33
C SER A 112 -15.92 -10.54 11.05
N HIS A 113 -16.02 -10.47 12.38
CA HIS A 113 -14.94 -9.97 13.24
C HIS A 113 -13.66 -10.78 13.05
N LYS A 114 -13.77 -12.11 12.87
CA LYS A 114 -12.61 -13.00 12.65
C LYS A 114 -11.82 -12.63 11.40
N ILE A 115 -12.51 -12.38 10.29
CA ILE A 115 -11.89 -11.97 9.00
C ILE A 115 -11.24 -10.59 9.13
N ARG A 116 -11.87 -9.68 9.87
CA ARG A 116 -11.31 -8.35 10.12
C ARG A 116 -10.00 -8.42 10.92
N SER A 117 -9.98 -9.21 11.99
CA SER A 117 -8.78 -9.43 12.80
C SER A 117 -7.69 -10.16 12.03
N LEU A 118 -8.05 -11.21 11.29
CA LEU A 118 -7.11 -11.96 10.44
C LEU A 118 -6.47 -11.06 9.39
N GLY A 119 -7.29 -10.25 8.71
CA GLY A 119 -6.81 -9.29 7.73
C GLY A 119 -5.86 -8.26 8.32
N LEU A 120 -6.13 -7.76 9.54
CA LEU A 120 -5.22 -6.85 10.24
C LEU A 120 -3.88 -7.52 10.54
N ILE A 121 -3.90 -8.72 11.12
CA ILE A 121 -2.68 -9.47 11.48
C ILE A 121 -1.85 -9.75 10.24
N LEU A 122 -2.46 -10.27 9.17
CA LEU A 122 -1.78 -10.56 7.91
C LEU A 122 -1.13 -9.29 7.32
N CYS A 123 -1.86 -8.18 7.27
CA CYS A 123 -1.33 -6.94 6.71
C CYS A 123 -0.19 -6.36 7.57
N LEU A 124 -0.26 -6.48 8.90
CA LEU A 124 0.83 -6.07 9.79
C LEU A 124 2.08 -6.93 9.58
N ILE A 125 1.92 -8.26 9.50
CA ILE A 125 3.04 -9.18 9.25
C ILE A 125 3.73 -8.84 7.93
N LEU A 126 2.96 -8.64 6.86
CA LEU A 126 3.52 -8.30 5.54
C LEU A 126 4.20 -6.93 5.57
N ALA A 127 3.55 -5.90 6.10
CA ALA A 127 4.11 -4.56 6.12
C ALA A 127 5.39 -4.48 6.97
N LEU A 128 5.38 -5.03 8.18
CA LEU A 128 6.54 -5.01 9.08
C LEU A 128 7.64 -5.96 8.61
N GLY A 129 7.27 -7.16 8.12
CA GLY A 129 8.23 -8.13 7.61
C GLY A 129 9.00 -7.62 6.40
N PHE A 130 8.32 -6.98 5.44
CA PHE A 130 8.99 -6.40 4.28
C PHE A 130 9.68 -5.05 4.59
N ALA A 131 9.20 -4.28 5.58
CA ALA A 131 9.90 -3.08 6.05
C ALA A 131 11.16 -3.40 6.86
N PHE A 132 11.25 -4.57 7.47
CA PHE A 132 12.43 -4.99 8.22
C PHE A 132 13.66 -5.14 7.32
N LEU A 133 13.48 -5.64 6.09
CA LEU A 133 14.58 -5.91 5.15
C LEU A 133 15.43 -4.65 4.83
N PRO A 134 14.86 -3.50 4.40
CA PRO A 134 15.64 -2.28 4.18
C PRO A 134 16.26 -1.72 5.46
N VAL A 135 15.57 -1.83 6.60
CA VAL A 135 16.10 -1.39 7.91
C VAL A 135 17.32 -2.22 8.31
N TYR A 136 17.23 -3.53 8.14
CA TYR A 136 18.34 -4.43 8.43
C TYR A 136 19.56 -4.12 7.55
N LEU A 137 19.36 -4.02 6.23
CA LEU A 137 20.46 -3.82 5.29
C LEU A 137 21.08 -2.42 5.29
N GLY A 138 20.35 -1.39 5.72
CA GLY A 138 20.84 -0.01 5.68
C GLY A 138 21.23 0.58 7.03
N ILE A 139 20.89 -0.05 8.16
CA ILE A 139 21.25 0.42 9.52
C ILE A 139 21.98 -0.63 10.34
N LEU A 140 21.50 -1.89 10.32
CA LEU A 140 21.96 -2.93 11.25
C LEU A 140 23.13 -3.79 10.71
N LYS A 141 23.38 -3.71 9.41
CA LYS A 141 24.42 -4.43 8.69
C LYS A 141 25.47 -3.45 8.20
#